data_AF-A0A1T4VBE8-F1
#
_entry.id   AF-A0A1T4VBE8-F1
#
_cell.length_a   1.000
_cell.length_b   1.000
_cell.length_c   1.000
_cell.angle_alpha   90.00
_cell.angle_beta   90.00
_cell.angle_gamma   90.00
#
_symmetry.space_group_name_H-M   'P 1'
#
loop_
_entity.id
_entity.type
_entity.pdbx_description
1 polymer ?
#
loop_
_entity_poly.entity_id
_entity_poly.type
_entity_poly.pdbx_seq_one_letter_code
_entity_poly.pdbx_strand_id
1 'polypeptide(L)'
;MKKTSLAIVIAAAVTTSLSAYAEVLQPGDILWELDWAHGKATAALSTAWGYSSASNEISTGWGYFAEASGKGSTAWGEYAQASGNFSSAWGVSSEALGTSATAWGSSTHATGDFSSAWGVRREVV
;
A
#
# COMPACT_ATOMS: atom_id res chain seq x y z
N MET A 1 14.32 -47.48 -7.24
CA MET A 1 14.74 -46.91 -8.55
C MET A 1 13.50 -46.58 -9.37
N LYS A 2 13.14 -45.29 -9.50
CA LYS A 2 12.24 -44.73 -10.55
C LYS A 2 12.22 -43.19 -10.47
N LYS A 3 12.68 -42.56 -11.57
CA LYS A 3 12.32 -41.24 -12.17
C LYS A 3 12.70 -39.96 -11.39
N THR A 4 13.74 -39.19 -11.74
CA THR A 4 13.87 -38.18 -12.83
C THR A 4 12.69 -37.24 -13.07
N SER A 5 12.85 -35.95 -12.70
CA SER A 5 12.43 -34.70 -13.41
C SER A 5 12.60 -33.55 -12.40
N LEU A 6 13.63 -32.71 -12.44
CA LEU A 6 13.86 -31.61 -13.38
C LEU A 6 12.65 -30.66 -13.51
N ALA A 7 12.59 -29.64 -12.64
CA ALA A 7 12.00 -28.34 -12.91
C ALA A 7 12.75 -27.33 -12.02
N ILE A 8 13.82 -26.71 -12.55
CA ILE A 8 13.79 -25.29 -12.96
C ILE A 8 13.66 -24.42 -11.71
N VAL A 9 14.77 -24.08 -11.02
CA VAL A 9 15.65 -22.95 -11.36
C VAL A 9 14.83 -21.76 -11.84
N ILE A 10 14.49 -20.83 -10.95
CA ILE A 10 14.45 -19.36 -11.13
C ILE A 10 13.70 -18.80 -9.91
N ALA A 11 14.45 -18.42 -8.89
CA ALA A 11 14.14 -17.29 -8.00
C ALA A 11 15.40 -16.99 -7.16
N ALA A 12 16.55 -17.00 -7.83
CA ALA A 12 17.76 -16.38 -7.30
C ALA A 12 17.68 -14.88 -7.57
N ALA A 13 18.06 -14.08 -6.57
CA ALA A 13 17.90 -12.62 -6.47
C ALA A 13 16.47 -12.23 -6.05
N VAL A 14 16.17 -11.82 -4.81
CA VAL A 14 16.99 -11.06 -3.86
C VAL A 14 16.63 -11.52 -2.45
N THR A 15 17.44 -12.45 -1.96
CA THR A 15 17.66 -12.66 -0.54
C THR A 15 18.35 -11.42 0.00
N THR A 16 17.73 -10.66 0.91
CA THR A 16 18.36 -10.07 2.13
C THR A 16 17.43 -9.06 2.81
N SER A 17 16.42 -9.55 3.50
CA SER A 17 16.11 -9.09 4.86
C SER A 17 15.27 -10.15 5.58
N LEU A 18 15.96 -11.20 6.03
CA LEU A 18 15.77 -11.93 7.31
C LEU A 18 14.32 -12.04 7.79
N SER A 19 13.61 -13.15 7.55
CA SER A 19 13.77 -14.38 8.32
C SER A 19 13.14 -15.54 7.55
N ALA A 20 13.76 -16.72 7.68
CA ALA A 20 13.16 -18.04 7.42
C ALA A 20 11.68 -18.06 7.82
N TYR A 21 10.79 -18.70 7.07
CA TYR A 21 10.53 -20.13 7.16
C TYR A 21 10.09 -20.68 5.80
N ALA A 22 10.84 -21.66 5.28
CA ALA A 22 10.30 -22.61 4.33
C ALA A 22 9.77 -23.77 5.16
N GLU A 23 8.45 -23.94 5.21
CA GLU A 23 7.85 -25.17 5.73
C GLU A 23 7.02 -25.83 4.63
N VAL A 24 7.38 -27.08 4.35
CA VAL A 24 6.66 -27.95 3.41
C VAL A 24 5.38 -28.38 4.12
N LEU A 25 4.27 -27.69 3.84
CA LEU A 25 2.97 -28.01 4.42
C LEU A 25 2.49 -29.38 3.92
N GLN A 26 2.12 -30.26 4.85
CA GLN A 26 1.56 -31.58 4.54
C GLN A 26 0.02 -31.52 4.51
N PRO A 27 -0.65 -32.48 3.86
CA PRO A 27 -2.12 -32.47 3.76
C PRO A 27 -2.74 -32.67 5.15
N GLY A 28 -3.22 -31.58 5.76
CA GLY A 28 -3.81 -31.59 7.10
C GLY A 28 -3.43 -30.39 7.99
N ASP A 29 -2.55 -29.51 7.52
CA ASP A 29 -2.17 -28.32 8.28
C ASP A 29 -3.35 -27.33 8.34
N ILE A 30 -3.83 -27.13 9.57
CA ILE A 30 -4.89 -26.19 9.94
C ILE A 30 -4.46 -24.76 9.60
N LEU A 31 -5.07 -24.17 8.56
CA LEU A 31 -4.89 -22.78 8.14
C LEU A 31 -5.56 -21.82 9.14
N TRP A 32 -4.97 -21.64 10.32
CA TRP A 32 -5.13 -20.41 11.09
C TRP A 32 -4.03 -19.44 10.67
N GLU A 33 -3.82 -19.26 9.36
CA GLU A 33 -2.94 -18.19 8.90
C GLU A 33 -3.52 -16.91 9.46
N LEU A 34 -2.79 -16.41 10.45
CA LEU A 34 -2.97 -15.15 11.10
C LEU A 34 -3.01 -14.14 9.94
N ASP A 35 -4.19 -13.65 9.59
CA ASP A 35 -4.37 -12.49 8.72
C ASP A 35 -3.88 -11.27 9.51
N TRP A 36 -2.57 -11.21 9.74
CA TRP A 36 -1.95 -10.03 10.31
C TRP A 36 -2.00 -8.98 9.20
N ALA A 37 -2.53 -7.81 9.49
CA ALA A 37 -2.81 -6.76 8.52
C ALA A 37 -1.61 -6.45 7.58
N HIS A 38 -1.58 -7.06 6.40
CA HIS A 38 -0.62 -6.75 5.35
C HIS A 38 -1.19 -5.66 4.46
N GLY A 39 -0.36 -4.70 4.08
CA GLY A 39 -0.80 -3.72 3.11
C GLY A 39 -0.92 -4.39 1.75
N LYS A 40 -2.00 -4.11 1.04
CA LYS A 40 -2.29 -4.67 -0.28
C LYS A 40 -1.74 -3.77 -1.37
N ALA A 41 -0.57 -4.11 -1.90
CA ALA A 41 0.03 -3.44 -3.05
C ALA A 41 -0.25 -4.26 -4.32
N THR A 42 -1.02 -3.74 -5.29
CA THR A 42 -1.44 -4.52 -6.48
C THR A 42 -0.76 -4.10 -7.79
N ALA A 43 -0.07 -2.96 -7.81
CA ALA A 43 0.50 -2.39 -9.02
C ALA A 43 2.03 -2.39 -9.01
N ALA A 44 2.65 -2.16 -10.18
CA ALA A 44 4.09 -2.11 -10.32
C ALA A 44 4.70 -1.00 -9.45
N LEU A 45 5.78 -1.34 -8.72
CA LEU A 45 6.48 -0.42 -7.81
C LEU A 45 5.60 0.17 -6.68
N SER A 46 4.42 -0.41 -6.43
CA SER A 46 3.58 0.01 -5.31
C SER A 46 4.03 -0.60 -3.99
N THR A 47 3.80 0.10 -2.88
CA THR A 47 4.13 -0.36 -1.53
C THR A 47 2.96 -0.08 -0.59
N ALA A 48 2.59 -1.06 0.24
CA ALA A 48 1.50 -0.90 1.18
C ALA A 48 1.87 -1.57 2.51
N TRP A 49 1.75 -0.84 3.62
CA TRP A 49 2.11 -1.30 4.97
C TRP A 49 0.95 -1.10 5.95
N GLY A 50 0.75 -2.03 6.89
CA GLY A 50 -0.42 -2.03 7.77
C GLY A 50 -1.69 -2.47 7.03
N TYR A 51 -2.88 -2.07 7.50
CA TYR A 51 -4.14 -2.37 6.80
C TYR A 51 -4.41 -1.37 5.66
N SER A 52 -3.43 -1.13 4.80
CA SER A 52 -3.49 -0.14 3.72
C SER A 52 -3.60 -0.79 2.34
N SER A 53 -3.89 0.02 1.33
CA SER A 53 -3.95 -0.41 -0.07
C SER A 53 -3.23 0.58 -0.97
N ALA A 54 -2.49 0.06 -1.93
CA ALA A 54 -1.76 0.82 -2.95
C ALA A 54 -2.07 0.17 -4.31
N SER A 55 -3.01 0.76 -5.05
CA SER A 55 -3.64 0.09 -6.21
C SER A 55 -3.08 0.53 -7.57
N ASN A 56 -2.19 1.53 -7.60
CA ASN A 56 -1.68 2.13 -8.83
C ASN A 56 -0.14 2.17 -8.89
N GLU A 57 0.44 2.42 -10.06
CA GLU A 57 1.89 2.43 -10.27
C GLU A 57 2.57 3.44 -9.33
N ILE A 58 3.65 3.01 -8.65
CA ILE A 58 4.46 3.88 -7.77
C ILE A 58 3.66 4.45 -6.59
N SER A 59 2.48 3.89 -6.27
CA SER A 59 1.68 4.34 -5.13
C SER A 59 2.21 3.78 -3.79
N THR A 60 2.06 4.55 -2.72
CA THR A 60 2.48 4.16 -1.37
C THR A 60 1.33 4.34 -0.37
N GLY A 61 0.91 3.26 0.27
CA GLY A 61 -0.06 3.26 1.36
C GLY A 61 0.58 2.90 2.69
N TRP A 62 0.28 3.65 3.76
CA TRP A 62 0.78 3.36 5.10
C TRP A 62 -0.26 3.72 6.16
N GLY A 63 -0.63 2.76 7.00
CA GLY A 63 -1.57 2.98 8.11
C GLY A 63 -2.75 2.01 8.10
N TYR A 64 -3.80 2.38 8.85
CA TYR A 64 -5.02 1.59 8.97
C TYR A 64 -6.08 2.13 8.00
N PHE A 65 -6.53 1.32 7.05
CA PHE A 65 -7.41 1.72 5.95
C PHE A 65 -6.90 2.90 5.11
N ALA A 66 -5.58 3.07 4.97
CA ALA A 66 -5.04 4.03 4.02
C ALA A 66 -5.21 3.53 2.58
N GLU A 67 -5.57 4.41 1.66
CA GLU A 67 -5.82 4.10 0.25
C GLU A 67 -5.04 5.04 -0.67
N ALA A 68 -4.06 4.49 -1.38
CA ALA A 68 -3.30 5.17 -2.41
C ALA A 68 -3.70 4.62 -3.78
N SER A 69 -4.64 5.29 -4.46
CA SER A 69 -5.23 4.84 -5.73
C SER A 69 -4.81 5.69 -6.94
N GLY A 70 -4.16 6.83 -6.72
CA GLY A 70 -3.56 7.63 -7.78
C GLY A 70 -2.20 7.10 -8.24
N LYS A 71 -1.81 7.36 -9.49
CA LYS A 71 -0.45 7.03 -9.96
C LYS A 71 0.57 7.88 -9.20
N GLY A 72 1.56 7.25 -8.56
CA GLY A 72 2.55 7.95 -7.74
C GLY A 72 1.97 8.62 -6.50
N SER A 73 0.78 8.23 -6.05
CA SER A 73 0.13 8.83 -4.88
C SER A 73 0.68 8.28 -3.56
N THR A 74 0.69 9.09 -2.51
CA THR A 74 1.08 8.65 -1.15
C THR A 74 -0.08 8.86 -0.18
N ALA A 75 -0.54 7.81 0.49
CA ALA A 75 -1.54 7.88 1.55
C ALA A 75 -0.94 7.39 2.86
N TRP A 76 -0.89 8.27 3.86
CA TRP A 76 -0.24 8.02 5.15
C TRP A 76 -1.17 8.41 6.30
N GLY A 77 -1.62 7.43 7.08
CA GLY A 77 -2.47 7.67 8.25
C GLY A 77 -3.66 6.70 8.34
N GLU A 78 -4.50 6.92 9.34
CA GLU A 78 -5.76 6.20 9.46
C GLU A 78 -6.79 6.79 8.48
N TYR A 79 -7.41 5.98 7.63
CA TYR A 79 -8.37 6.43 6.61
C TYR A 79 -7.85 7.53 5.65
N ALA A 80 -6.53 7.63 5.46
CA ALA A 80 -5.95 8.58 4.50
C ALA A 80 -6.24 8.11 3.07
N GLN A 81 -6.72 9.00 2.20
CA GLN A 81 -7.02 8.69 0.80
C GLN A 81 -6.26 9.61 -0.14
N ALA A 82 -5.43 9.04 -1.01
CA ALA A 82 -4.72 9.75 -2.07
C ALA A 82 -5.13 9.17 -3.43
N SER A 83 -6.17 9.75 -4.02
CA SER A 83 -6.77 9.26 -5.28
C SER A 83 -6.34 10.07 -6.51
N GLY A 84 -5.87 11.31 -6.31
CA GLY A 84 -5.30 12.10 -7.38
C GLY A 84 -3.95 11.56 -7.86
N ASN A 85 -3.62 11.72 -9.14
CA ASN A 85 -2.29 11.36 -9.64
C ASN A 85 -1.23 12.26 -9.00
N PHE A 86 -0.14 11.69 -8.53
CA PHE A 86 0.93 12.37 -7.79
C PHE A 86 0.44 13.11 -6.52
N SER A 87 -0.71 12.70 -5.98
CA SER A 87 -1.28 13.30 -4.78
C SER A 87 -0.62 12.78 -3.49
N SER A 88 -0.76 13.52 -2.41
CA SER A 88 -0.22 13.15 -1.10
C SER A 88 -1.22 13.47 0.01
N ALA A 89 -1.73 12.44 0.68
CA ALA A 89 -2.60 12.53 1.84
C ALA A 89 -1.85 12.08 3.10
N TRP A 90 -1.71 12.99 4.06
CA TRP A 90 -0.98 12.77 5.31
C TRP A 90 -1.85 13.13 6.51
N GLY A 91 -2.15 12.14 7.36
CA GLY A 91 -2.90 12.29 8.59
C GLY A 91 -4.25 11.58 8.56
N VAL A 92 -4.96 11.63 9.69
CA VAL A 92 -6.20 10.87 9.92
C VAL A 92 -7.34 11.45 9.06
N SER A 93 -7.94 10.62 8.22
CA SER A 93 -9.01 11.00 7.29
C SER A 93 -8.62 12.18 6.38
N SER A 94 -7.35 12.25 5.97
CA SER A 94 -6.90 13.23 4.98
C SER A 94 -7.21 12.73 3.58
N GLU A 95 -7.69 13.60 2.70
CA GLU A 95 -8.12 13.28 1.35
C GLU A 95 -7.45 14.19 0.33
N ALA A 96 -6.57 13.64 -0.50
CA ALA A 96 -5.94 14.33 -1.63
C ALA A 96 -6.53 13.78 -2.93
N LEU A 97 -7.57 14.44 -3.44
CA LEU A 97 -8.37 13.97 -4.57
C LEU A 97 -7.94 14.60 -5.91
N GLY A 98 -7.38 15.80 -5.89
CA GLY A 98 -6.91 16.49 -7.09
C GLY A 98 -5.56 15.97 -7.59
N THR A 99 -5.27 16.18 -8.88
CA THR A 99 -3.96 15.87 -9.47
C THR A 99 -2.89 16.73 -8.81
N SER A 100 -1.81 16.11 -8.33
CA SER A 100 -0.75 16.77 -7.57
C SER A 100 -1.24 17.51 -6.32
N ALA A 101 -2.40 17.14 -5.79
CA ALA A 101 -2.94 17.72 -4.56
C ALA A 101 -2.19 17.22 -3.32
N THR A 102 -2.06 18.08 -2.31
CA THR A 102 -1.49 17.72 -1.02
C THR A 102 -2.50 18.02 0.10
N ALA A 103 -2.93 16.99 0.82
CA ALA A 103 -3.73 17.13 2.03
C ALA A 103 -2.89 16.73 3.23
N TRP A 104 -2.61 17.68 4.13
CA TRP A 104 -1.81 17.45 5.33
C TRP A 104 -2.57 17.85 6.59
N GLY A 105 -2.80 16.88 7.46
CA GLY A 105 -3.44 17.02 8.76
C GLY A 105 -4.65 16.10 8.95
N SER A 106 -5.57 16.47 9.84
CA SER A 106 -6.71 15.61 10.18
C SER A 106 -8.00 16.12 9.55
N SER A 107 -8.71 15.24 8.85
CA SER A 107 -9.95 15.57 8.12
C SER A 107 -9.77 16.72 7.12
N THR A 108 -8.62 16.77 6.43
CA THR A 108 -8.30 17.79 5.43
C THR A 108 -8.58 17.25 4.02
N HIS A 109 -9.15 18.08 3.15
CA HIS A 109 -9.55 17.71 1.79
C HIS A 109 -8.89 18.67 0.81
N ALA A 110 -8.07 18.14 -0.09
CA ALA A 110 -7.44 18.85 -1.20
C ALA A 110 -8.03 18.29 -2.49
N THR A 111 -9.14 18.87 -2.94
CA THR A 111 -9.95 18.39 -4.07
C THR A 111 -9.58 19.06 -5.40
N GLY A 112 -8.94 20.23 -5.34
CA GLY A 112 -8.43 20.93 -6.51
C GLY A 112 -7.16 20.33 -7.10
N ASP A 113 -7.02 20.42 -8.42
CA ASP A 113 -5.73 20.13 -9.06
C ASP A 113 -4.68 21.14 -8.57
N PHE A 114 -3.49 20.65 -8.23
CA PHE A 114 -2.38 21.41 -7.65
C PHE A 114 -2.73 22.11 -6.30
N SER A 115 -3.81 21.68 -5.65
CA SER A 115 -4.23 22.27 -4.37
C SER A 115 -3.38 21.79 -3.20
N SER A 116 -3.36 22.58 -2.13
CA SER A 116 -2.62 22.27 -0.90
C SER A 116 -3.44 22.65 0.33
N ALA A 117 -4.00 21.64 1.00
CA ALA A 117 -4.77 21.79 2.23
C ALA A 117 -3.92 21.42 3.44
N TRP A 118 -3.76 22.36 4.38
CA TRP A 118 -3.00 22.17 5.61
C TRP A 118 -3.85 22.50 6.83
N GLY A 119 -3.84 21.65 7.86
CA GLY A 119 -4.45 21.92 9.16
C GLY A 119 -5.43 20.85 9.61
N VAL A 120 -6.56 21.26 10.19
CA VAL A 120 -7.60 20.34 10.68
C VAL A 120 -8.93 20.79 10.12
N ARG A 121 -9.69 19.88 9.50
CA ARG A 121 -11.04 20.15 8.95
C ARG A 121 -11.03 21.29 7.93
N ARG A 122 -10.13 21.19 6.95
CA ARG A 122 -9.98 22.16 5.85
C ARG A 122 -10.43 21.53 4.55
N GLU A 123 -10.97 22.35 3.65
CA GLU A 123 -11.28 21.97 2.27
C GLU A 123 -10.65 23.01 1.35
N VAL A 124 -9.94 22.54 0.32
CA VAL A 124 -9.31 23.36 -0.73
C VAL A 124 -9.65 22.75 -2.08
N VAL A 125 -10.31 23.54 -2.91
CA VAL A 125 -10.78 23.24 -4.27
C VAL A 125 -9.90 23.90 -5.33
#